data_AF-A0A2K9FP65-F1
#
_entry.id   AF-A0A2K9FP65-F1
#
_cell.length_a   1.000
_cell.length_b   1.000
_cell.length_c   1.000
_cell.angle_alpha   90.00
_cell.angle_beta   90.00
_cell.angle_gamma   90.00
#
_symmetry.space_group_name_H-M   'P 1'
#
loop_
_entity.id
_entity.type
_entity.pdbx_description
1 polymer ?
#
loop_
_entity_poly.entity_id
_entity_poly.type
_entity_poly.pdbx_seq_one_letter_code
_entity_poly.pdbx_strand_id
1 'polypeptide(L)'
;MGTEAVARLRTAGYRVECDEAFDTDARPAGYLPLGAGVAHLADLLRKATTTAEAAHVLTEVTAPHDGVLAALDDVLLAAAEFHDHLGDAADPHIARRLRYLADHHLRAVRTDLAWTRDAFADRHAAHPGRSTCTEQVPAGEPERSAVCACPPPCSVPPAPPDIVTVLRR
;
A
#
# COMPACT_ATOMS: atom_id res chain seq x y z
N MET A 1 11.42 -25.31 -16.63
CA MET A 1 10.15 -24.53 -16.68
C MET A 1 9.52 -24.40 -15.29
N GLY A 2 9.17 -25.50 -14.59
CA GLY A 2 8.49 -25.42 -13.28
C GLY A 2 9.33 -24.88 -12.10
N THR A 3 10.59 -25.33 -11.97
CA THR A 3 11.52 -24.89 -10.91
C THR A 3 11.77 -23.38 -10.95
N GLU A 4 11.91 -22.80 -12.15
CA GLU A 4 12.14 -21.38 -12.34
C GLU A 4 10.92 -20.52 -11.96
N ALA A 5 9.70 -21.00 -12.22
CA ALA A 5 8.48 -20.33 -11.80
C ALA A 5 8.35 -20.31 -10.26
N VAL A 6 8.63 -21.43 -9.58
CA VAL A 6 8.65 -21.53 -8.11
C VAL A 6 9.70 -20.58 -7.52
N ALA A 7 10.92 -20.59 -8.07
CA ALA A 7 12.00 -19.70 -7.68
C ALA A 7 11.59 -18.22 -7.76
N ARG A 8 10.98 -17.78 -8.88
CA ARG A 8 10.52 -16.40 -9.07
C ARG A 8 9.41 -16.01 -8.08
N LEU A 9 8.44 -16.89 -7.84
CA LEU A 9 7.37 -16.63 -6.87
C LEU A 9 7.88 -16.54 -5.43
N ARG A 10 8.82 -17.41 -5.04
CA ARG A 10 9.47 -17.34 -3.73
C ARG A 10 10.35 -16.10 -3.58
N THR A 11 11.11 -15.72 -4.61
CA THR A 11 11.85 -14.45 -4.65
C THR A 11 10.92 -13.25 -4.51
N ALA A 12 9.71 -13.33 -5.07
CA ALA A 12 8.67 -12.32 -4.93
C ALA A 12 7.98 -12.29 -3.55
N GLY A 13 8.34 -13.18 -2.63
CA GLY A 13 7.79 -13.24 -1.27
C GLY A 13 6.52 -14.08 -1.13
N TYR A 14 6.07 -14.78 -2.17
CA TYR A 14 4.95 -15.70 -2.04
C TYR A 14 5.37 -17.01 -1.36
N ARG A 15 4.52 -17.49 -0.44
CA ARG A 15 4.64 -18.86 0.09
C ARG A 15 4.09 -19.82 -0.95
N VAL A 16 4.97 -20.61 -1.56
CA VAL A 16 4.62 -21.61 -2.57
C VAL A 16 4.96 -23.00 -2.03
N GLU A 17 3.93 -23.82 -1.86
CA GLU A 17 4.08 -25.27 -1.67
C GLU A 17 4.26 -25.91 -3.05
N CYS A 18 5.32 -26.70 -3.22
CA CYS A 18 5.62 -27.38 -4.47
C CYS A 18 6.19 -28.77 -4.17
N ASP A 19 6.04 -29.70 -5.11
CA ASP A 19 6.68 -31.01 -5.01
C ASP A 19 8.21 -30.88 -5.00
N GLU A 20 8.89 -31.87 -4.41
CA GLU A 20 10.37 -31.92 -4.31
C GLU A 20 11.06 -31.74 -5.67
N ALA A 21 10.45 -32.22 -6.76
CA ALA A 21 10.98 -32.06 -8.11
C ALA A 21 11.08 -30.59 -8.58
N PHE A 22 10.38 -29.67 -7.92
CA PHE A 22 10.38 -28.25 -8.19
C PHE A 22 11.03 -27.41 -7.08
N ASP A 23 11.42 -28.06 -5.98
CA ASP A 23 12.05 -27.38 -4.85
C ASP A 23 13.47 -26.95 -5.22
N THR A 24 13.74 -25.66 -5.10
CA THR A 24 15.01 -25.09 -5.52
C THR A 24 15.40 -23.92 -4.64
N ASP A 25 16.68 -23.86 -4.29
CA ASP A 25 17.32 -22.76 -3.56
C ASP A 25 17.68 -21.59 -4.48
N ALA A 26 17.45 -21.71 -5.78
CA ALA A 26 17.69 -20.63 -6.72
C ALA A 26 16.87 -19.40 -6.36
N ARG A 27 17.55 -18.30 -6.01
CA ARG A 27 16.97 -16.98 -5.90
C ARG A 27 17.54 -16.10 -7.01
N PRO A 28 17.02 -16.19 -8.24
CA PRO A 28 17.41 -15.27 -9.30
C PRO A 28 17.20 -13.84 -8.79
N ALA A 29 18.05 -12.89 -9.24
CA ALA A 29 17.87 -11.46 -8.97
C ALA A 29 16.51 -11.03 -9.53
N GLY A 30 15.48 -11.15 -8.70
CA GLY A 30 14.11 -10.90 -9.09
C GLY A 30 13.85 -9.42 -8.92
N TYR A 31 13.56 -8.74 -10.02
CA TYR A 31 12.63 -7.62 -9.93
C TYR A 31 11.37 -8.17 -9.27
N LEU A 32 10.92 -7.52 -8.20
CA LEU A 32 9.65 -7.85 -7.57
C LEU A 32 8.59 -7.83 -8.69
N PRO A 33 7.71 -8.86 -8.81
CA PRO A 33 6.61 -8.80 -9.75
C PRO A 33 5.86 -7.48 -9.59
N LEU A 34 5.41 -6.85 -10.67
CA LEU A 34 4.80 -5.53 -10.62
C LEU A 34 3.71 -5.42 -9.54
N GLY A 35 2.84 -6.44 -9.44
CA GLY A 35 1.81 -6.50 -8.39
C GLY A 35 2.37 -6.56 -6.97
N ALA A 36 3.49 -7.24 -6.75
CA ALA A 36 4.20 -7.24 -5.47
C ALA A 36 4.88 -5.88 -5.21
N GLY A 37 5.34 -5.17 -6.25
CA GLY A 37 5.80 -3.78 -6.16
C GLY A 37 4.70 -2.83 -5.67
N VAL A 38 3.51 -2.92 -6.27
CA VAL A 38 2.34 -2.14 -5.82
C VAL A 38 1.92 -2.53 -4.40
N ALA A 39 1.94 -3.83 -4.06
CA ALA A 39 1.65 -4.29 -2.70
C ALA A 39 2.66 -3.77 -1.67
N HIS A 40 3.93 -3.63 -2.07
CA HIS A 40 4.98 -3.05 -1.24
C HIS A 40 4.72 -1.57 -0.96
N LEU A 41 4.23 -0.78 -1.92
CA LEU A 41 3.81 0.61 -1.66
C LEU A 41 2.73 0.68 -0.57
N ALA A 42 1.76 -0.24 -0.59
CA ALA A 42 0.75 -0.30 0.48
C ALA A 42 1.36 -0.67 1.84
N ASP A 43 2.37 -1.53 1.88
CA ASP A 43 3.11 -1.86 3.10
C ASP A 43 3.92 -0.67 3.64
N LEU A 44 4.59 0.08 2.75
CA LEU A 44 5.28 1.32 3.13
C LEU A 44 4.32 2.34 3.73
N LEU A 45 3.12 2.51 3.16
CA LEU A 45 2.10 3.41 3.71
C LEU A 45 1.58 2.94 5.08
N ARG A 46 1.48 1.62 5.31
CA ARG A 46 1.14 1.05 6.64
C ARG A 46 2.26 1.23 7.67
N LYS A 47 3.51 1.34 7.22
CA LYS A 47 4.69 1.55 8.07
C LYS A 47 5.04 3.01 8.27
N ALA A 48 4.57 3.90 7.40
CA ALA A 48 4.82 5.33 7.48
C ALA A 48 4.49 5.87 8.87
N THR A 49 5.49 6.51 9.46
CA THR A 49 5.47 7.15 10.78
C THR A 49 5.29 8.66 10.68
N THR A 50 5.45 9.23 9.48
CA THR A 50 5.22 10.66 9.21
C THR A 50 4.33 10.88 7.99
N THR A 51 3.67 12.04 7.91
CA THR A 51 2.92 12.41 6.72
C THR A 51 3.81 12.63 5.50
N ALA A 52 5.08 13.02 5.70
CA ALA A 52 6.06 13.12 4.61
C ALA A 52 6.37 11.75 3.98
N GLU A 53 6.57 10.71 4.80
CA GLU A 53 6.75 9.33 4.31
C GLU A 53 5.50 8.85 3.56
N ALA A 54 4.31 9.12 4.09
CA ALA A 54 3.05 8.77 3.42
C ALA A 54 2.88 9.49 2.08
N ALA A 55 3.18 10.79 2.03
CA ALA A 55 3.16 11.58 0.79
C ALA A 55 4.16 11.05 -0.24
N HIS A 56 5.38 10.70 0.19
CA HIS A 56 6.39 10.13 -0.70
C HIS A 56 5.91 8.82 -1.36
N VAL A 57 5.28 7.93 -0.59
CA VAL A 57 4.69 6.70 -1.16
C VAL A 57 3.58 7.01 -2.17
N LEU A 58 2.73 8.01 -1.89
CA LEU A 58 1.67 8.41 -2.83
C LEU A 58 2.22 9.09 -4.08
N THR A 59 3.42 9.69 -4.05
CA THR A 59 4.10 10.19 -5.24
C THR A 59 4.35 9.06 -6.24
N GLU A 60 4.85 7.90 -5.81
CA GLU A 60 5.07 6.73 -6.69
C GLU A 60 3.78 6.22 -7.37
N VAL A 61 2.64 6.32 -6.66
CA VAL A 61 1.34 5.92 -7.22
C VAL A 61 0.83 6.94 -8.23
N THR A 62 1.05 8.22 -7.97
CA THR A 62 0.45 9.37 -8.70
C THR A 62 1.40 10.07 -9.67
N ALA A 63 2.65 9.60 -9.78
CA ALA A 63 3.66 10.21 -10.62
C ALA A 63 3.16 10.33 -12.07
N PRO A 64 3.38 11.49 -12.71
CA PRO A 64 2.97 11.69 -14.09
C PRO A 64 3.79 10.78 -15.00
N HIS A 65 3.11 10.03 -15.86
CA HIS A 65 3.69 9.12 -16.89
C HIS A 65 4.28 7.80 -16.38
N ASP A 66 5.03 7.78 -15.28
CA ASP A 66 5.68 6.55 -14.76
C ASP A 66 5.07 6.01 -13.46
N GLY A 67 4.07 6.69 -12.91
CA GLY A 67 3.33 6.21 -11.75
C GLY A 67 2.40 5.04 -12.06
N VAL A 68 1.99 4.31 -11.02
CA VAL A 68 1.11 3.13 -11.14
C VAL A 68 -0.19 3.46 -11.89
N LEU A 69 -0.80 4.62 -11.61
CA LEU A 69 -2.02 5.04 -12.28
C LEU A 69 -1.80 5.57 -13.71
N ALA A 70 -0.58 5.93 -14.09
CA ALA A 70 -0.25 6.25 -15.48
C ALA A 70 -0.07 4.97 -16.28
N ALA A 71 0.67 4.00 -15.74
CA ALA A 71 0.83 2.68 -16.38
C ALA A 71 -0.51 1.94 -16.58
N LEU A 72 -1.45 2.07 -15.64
CA LEU A 72 -2.80 1.49 -15.79
C LEU A 72 -3.62 2.17 -16.89
N ASP A 73 -3.39 3.47 -17.12
CA ASP A 73 -4.02 4.22 -18.23
C ASP A 73 -3.59 3.62 -19.58
N ASP A 74 -2.28 3.43 -19.75
CA ASP A 74 -1.69 2.84 -20.96
C ASP A 74 -2.23 1.43 -21.22
N VAL A 75 -2.40 0.61 -20.16
CA VAL A 75 -2.99 -0.74 -20.29
C VAL A 75 -4.43 -0.68 -20.80
N LEU A 76 -5.25 0.25 -20.29
CA LEU A 76 -6.64 0.42 -20.73
C LEU A 76 -6.72 0.91 -22.17
N LEU A 77 -5.86 1.85 -22.57
CA LEU A 77 -5.79 2.36 -23.93
C LEU A 77 -5.33 1.28 -24.91
N ALA A 78 -4.28 0.52 -24.58
CA ALA A 78 -3.81 -0.59 -25.39
C ALA A 78 -4.87 -1.69 -25.53
N ALA A 79 -5.64 -1.98 -24.47
CA ALA A 79 -6.76 -2.92 -24.54
C ALA A 79 -7.90 -2.39 -25.43
N ALA A 80 -8.18 -1.08 -25.40
CA ALA A 80 -9.16 -0.47 -26.30
C ALA A 80 -8.72 -0.56 -27.76
N GLU A 81 -7.46 -0.26 -28.05
CA GLU A 81 -6.87 -0.42 -29.39
C GLU A 81 -6.91 -1.87 -29.86
N PHE A 82 -6.67 -2.84 -28.97
CA PHE A 82 -6.80 -4.25 -29.30
C PHE A 82 -8.23 -4.60 -29.75
N HIS A 83 -9.25 -4.11 -29.04
CA HIS A 83 -10.66 -4.31 -29.41
C HIS A 83 -11.01 -3.67 -30.77
N ASP A 84 -10.43 -2.52 -31.12
CA ASP A 84 -10.73 -1.89 -32.42
C ASP A 84 -10.41 -2.79 -33.64
N HIS A 85 -9.58 -3.82 -33.46
CA HIS A 85 -9.12 -4.72 -34.52
C HIS A 85 -9.71 -6.14 -34.47
N LEU A 86 -10.59 -6.45 -33.50
CA LEU A 86 -11.14 -7.80 -33.32
C LEU A 86 -12.33 -8.11 -34.25
N GLY A 87 -13.10 -7.10 -34.64
CA GLY A 87 -14.12 -7.19 -35.70
C GLY A 87 -15.50 -7.74 -35.29
N ASP A 88 -15.74 -8.01 -34.01
CA ASP A 88 -17.08 -8.33 -33.49
C ASP A 88 -17.94 -7.06 -33.35
N ALA A 89 -19.25 -7.22 -33.42
CA ALA A 89 -20.22 -6.13 -33.31
C ALA A 89 -20.16 -5.40 -31.96
N ALA A 90 -19.73 -6.09 -30.89
CA ALA A 90 -19.61 -5.50 -29.56
C ALA A 90 -18.29 -4.73 -29.34
N ASP A 91 -17.25 -5.00 -30.12
CA ASP A 91 -15.90 -4.49 -29.87
C ASP A 91 -15.81 -2.95 -29.84
N PRO A 92 -16.45 -2.19 -30.75
CA PRO A 92 -16.40 -0.72 -30.69
C PRO A 92 -16.99 -0.15 -29.39
N HIS A 93 -17.98 -0.83 -28.81
CA HIS A 93 -18.56 -0.43 -27.54
C HIS A 93 -17.60 -0.71 -26.38
N ILE A 94 -16.95 -1.87 -26.39
CA ILE A 94 -15.96 -2.25 -25.36
C ILE A 94 -14.75 -1.30 -25.40
N ALA A 95 -14.20 -1.02 -26.59
CA ALA A 95 -13.10 -0.08 -26.76
C ALA A 95 -13.44 1.32 -26.23
N ARG A 96 -14.65 1.81 -26.51
CA ARG A 96 -15.15 3.10 -25.97
C ARG A 96 -15.26 3.08 -24.45
N ARG A 97 -15.75 1.98 -23.87
CA ARG A 97 -15.85 1.83 -22.42
C ARG A 97 -14.47 1.83 -21.75
N LEU A 98 -13.48 1.17 -22.33
CA LEU A 98 -12.11 1.14 -21.80
C LEU A 98 -11.47 2.54 -21.80
N ARG A 99 -11.62 3.29 -22.90
CA ARG A 99 -11.20 4.70 -22.97
C ARG A 99 -11.90 5.57 -21.93
N TYR A 100 -13.20 5.38 -21.73
CA TYR A 100 -13.96 6.09 -20.70
C TYR A 100 -13.44 5.79 -19.28
N LEU A 101 -13.07 4.54 -18.98
CA LEU A 101 -12.48 4.18 -17.69
C LEU A 101 -11.16 4.91 -17.44
N ALA A 102 -10.29 5.00 -18.46
CA ALA A 102 -9.04 5.74 -18.38
C ALA A 102 -9.29 7.25 -18.16
N ASP A 103 -10.08 7.88 -19.05
CA ASP A 103 -10.27 9.33 -19.06
C ASP A 103 -11.05 9.87 -17.86
N HIS A 104 -12.04 9.13 -17.37
CA HIS A 104 -12.95 9.62 -16.33
C HIS A 104 -12.69 9.00 -14.96
N HIS A 105 -12.67 7.67 -14.86
CA HIS A 105 -12.57 7.02 -13.56
C HIS A 105 -11.14 7.04 -13.02
N LEU A 106 -10.17 6.65 -13.83
CA LEU A 106 -8.78 6.61 -13.41
C LEU A 106 -8.23 8.02 -13.17
N ARG A 107 -8.65 8.98 -14.01
CA ARG A 107 -8.36 10.40 -13.78
C ARG A 107 -8.92 10.92 -12.46
N ALA A 108 -10.18 10.61 -12.11
CA ALA A 108 -10.76 11.02 -10.84
C ALA A 108 -9.97 10.46 -9.65
N VAL A 109 -9.64 9.16 -9.68
CA VAL A 109 -8.81 8.52 -8.64
C VAL A 109 -7.44 9.19 -8.54
N ARG A 110 -6.80 9.50 -9.68
CA ARG A 110 -5.51 10.19 -9.72
C ARG A 110 -5.59 11.57 -9.07
N THR A 111 -6.65 12.33 -9.36
CA THR A 111 -6.87 13.65 -8.75
C THR A 111 -7.05 13.54 -7.24
N ASP A 112 -7.91 12.65 -6.75
CA ASP A 112 -8.18 12.52 -5.31
C ASP A 112 -6.94 12.06 -4.52
N LEU A 113 -6.15 11.15 -5.09
CA LEU A 113 -4.88 10.73 -4.47
C LEU A 113 -3.81 11.83 -4.51
N ALA A 114 -3.75 12.62 -5.58
CA ALA A 114 -2.84 13.77 -5.64
C ALA A 114 -3.20 14.81 -4.56
N TRP A 115 -4.49 15.09 -4.37
CA TRP A 115 -4.96 15.98 -3.31
C TRP A 115 -4.62 15.43 -1.92
N THR A 116 -4.78 14.12 -1.72
CA THR A 116 -4.43 13.45 -0.46
C THR A 116 -2.92 13.55 -0.20
N ARG A 117 -2.09 13.30 -1.21
CA ARG A 117 -0.64 13.45 -1.15
C ARG A 117 -0.25 14.87 -0.76
N ASP A 118 -0.84 15.88 -1.41
CA ASP A 118 -0.53 17.28 -1.15
C ASP A 118 -0.94 17.68 0.28
N ALA A 119 -2.11 17.22 0.75
CA ALA A 119 -2.53 17.42 2.14
C ALA A 119 -1.58 16.77 3.16
N PHE A 120 -1.00 15.60 2.84
CA PHE A 120 0.02 14.97 3.69
C PHE A 120 1.35 15.70 3.65
N ALA A 121 1.76 16.18 2.48
CA ALA A 121 2.96 16.99 2.31
C ALA A 121 2.86 18.26 3.16
N ASP A 122 1.76 19.00 3.05
CA ASP A 122 1.55 20.26 3.77
C ASP A 122 1.48 20.10 5.30
N ARG A 123 0.97 18.96 5.78
CA ARG A 123 0.72 18.74 7.22
C ARG A 123 2.00 18.55 8.04
N HIS A 124 3.07 18.02 7.46
CA HIS A 124 4.37 17.76 8.11
C HIS A 124 4.28 17.20 9.55
N ALA A 125 3.42 16.22 9.80
CA ALA A 125 3.17 15.70 11.15
C ALA A 125 3.63 14.25 11.33
N ALA A 126 3.93 13.88 12.57
CA ALA A 126 4.06 12.47 12.96
C ALA A 126 2.68 11.78 12.96
N HIS A 127 2.65 10.49 12.66
CA HIS A 127 1.45 9.68 12.73
C HIS A 127 1.10 9.40 14.20
N PRO A 128 -0.13 9.68 14.68
CA PRO A 128 -0.44 9.70 16.12
C PRO A 128 -0.34 8.33 16.81
N GLY A 129 -0.51 7.23 16.05
CA GLY A 129 -0.43 5.86 16.56
C GLY A 129 0.81 5.08 16.13
N ARG A 130 1.83 5.73 15.56
CA ARG A 130 3.03 5.05 15.06
C ARG A 130 4.27 5.86 15.41
N SER A 131 5.25 5.21 16.00
CA SER A 131 6.56 5.78 16.31
C SER A 131 7.66 4.83 15.89
N THR A 132 8.83 5.39 15.58
CA THR A 132 10.05 4.59 15.46
C THR A 132 10.43 4.08 16.86
N CYS A 133 10.70 2.79 16.98
CA CYS A 133 11.26 2.23 18.21
C CYS A 133 12.73 2.68 18.27
N THR A 134 13.05 3.65 19.10
CA THR A 134 14.40 4.23 19.23
C THR A 134 15.28 3.52 20.26
N GLU A 135 14.79 2.42 20.86
CA GLU A 135 15.54 1.68 21.87
C GLU A 135 16.64 0.84 21.20
N GLN A 136 17.88 1.31 21.24
CA GLN A 136 19.06 0.51 20.92
C GLN A 136 19.30 -0.51 22.04
N VAL A 137 19.29 -1.80 21.70
CA VAL A 137 19.74 -2.87 22.60
C VAL A 137 21.25 -2.67 22.86
N PRO A 138 21.69 -2.49 24.13
CA PRO A 138 23.11 -2.36 24.44
C PRO A 138 23.88 -3.62 24.03
N ALA A 139 25.09 -3.45 23.49
CA ALA A 139 25.91 -4.52 22.88
C ALA A 139 26.35 -5.67 23.82
N GLY A 140 25.88 -5.69 25.07
CA GLY A 140 26.27 -6.69 26.09
C GLY A 140 25.10 -7.42 26.74
N GLU A 141 23.85 -7.18 26.36
CA GLU A 141 22.70 -7.90 26.93
C GLU A 141 22.26 -9.09 26.06
N PRO A 142 22.07 -10.29 26.63
CA PRO A 142 21.44 -11.39 25.91
C PRO A 142 20.01 -10.99 25.56
N GLU A 143 19.65 -11.22 24.30
CA GLU A 143 18.35 -10.94 23.68
C GLU A 143 17.19 -11.50 24.54
N ARG A 144 16.67 -10.69 25.46
CA ARG A 144 15.37 -10.96 26.08
C ARG A 144 14.33 -10.49 25.06
N SER A 145 13.47 -11.41 24.64
CA SER A 145 12.31 -11.12 23.78
C SER A 145 11.70 -9.77 24.18
N ALA A 146 11.71 -8.83 23.24
CA ALA A 146 11.03 -7.56 23.40
C ALA A 146 9.51 -7.83 23.46
N VAL A 147 9.00 -8.13 24.65
CA VAL A 147 7.62 -7.79 24.99
C VAL A 147 7.61 -6.28 25.01
N CYS A 148 7.24 -5.68 23.88
CA CYS A 148 7.12 -4.25 23.74
C CYS A 148 6.12 -3.78 24.81
N ALA A 149 6.62 -3.14 25.87
CA ALA A 149 5.81 -2.47 26.86
C ALA A 149 5.30 -1.17 26.23
N CYS A 150 4.45 -1.29 25.20
CA CYS A 150 3.63 -0.16 24.79
C CYS A 150 2.82 0.25 26.03
N PRO A 151 2.94 1.50 26.53
CA PRO A 151 2.05 1.95 27.58
C PRO A 151 0.62 1.85 27.04
N PRO A 152 -0.35 1.32 27.83
CA PRO A 152 -1.73 1.29 27.38
C PRO A 152 -2.18 2.73 27.07
N PRO A 153 -3.01 2.94 26.03
CA PRO A 153 -3.54 4.26 25.75
C PRO A 153 -4.24 4.79 27.00
N CYS A 154 -3.88 6.00 27.44
CA CYS A 154 -4.53 6.68 28.55
C CYS A 154 -6.03 6.76 28.28
N SER A 155 -6.82 5.86 28.87
CA SER A 155 -8.26 6.02 28.98
C SER A 155 -8.51 7.15 29.97
N VAL A 156 -8.83 8.33 29.46
CA VAL A 156 -9.36 9.43 30.28
C VAL A 156 -10.65 8.93 30.95
N PRO A 157 -10.74 8.84 32.29
CA PRO A 157 -12.00 8.51 32.93
C PRO A 157 -12.97 9.70 32.80
N PRO A 158 -14.27 9.48 32.55
CA PRO A 158 -15.24 10.56 32.59
C PRO A 158 -15.31 11.16 34.00
N ALA A 159 -15.41 12.48 34.09
CA ALA A 159 -15.53 13.20 35.35
C ALA A 159 -16.78 12.74 36.13
N PRO A 160 -16.70 12.55 37.46
CA PRO A 160 -17.86 12.22 38.28
C PRO A 160 -18.85 13.40 38.38
N PRO A 161 -20.13 13.14 38.65
CA PRO A 161 -21.21 14.12 38.53
C PRO A 161 -21.19 15.19 39.64
N ASP A 162 -21.56 16.42 39.28
CA ASP A 162 -21.82 17.50 40.24
C ASP A 162 -22.97 17.10 41.18
N ILE A 163 -22.62 16.85 42.45
CA ILE A 163 -23.58 16.64 43.54
C ILE A 163 -24.14 18.01 43.90
N VAL A 164 -25.13 18.47 43.12
CA VAL A 164 -26.03 19.53 43.57
C VAL A 164 -26.88 18.93 44.69
N THR A 165 -26.46 19.20 45.92
CA THR A 165 -27.30 19.40 47.10
C THR A 165 -28.40 18.35 47.31
N VAL A 166 -28.05 17.32 48.08
CA VAL A 166 -28.99 16.50 48.84
C VAL A 166 -29.90 17.41 49.68
N LEU A 167 -31.20 17.36 49.35
CA LEU A 167 -32.36 17.42 50.25
C LEU A 167 -32.15 18.06 51.63
N ARG A 168 -32.68 19.27 51.82
CA ARG A 168 -33.33 19.66 53.07
C ARG A 168 -34.80 19.96 52.79
N ARG A 169 -35.61 18.96 53.16
CA ARG A 169 -36.91 19.02 53.87
C ARG A 169 -37.88 20.14 53.54
#